data_AF-A0A7C2DAY3-F1
#
_entry.id   AF-A0A7C2DAY3-F1
#
_cell.length_a   1.000
_cell.length_b   1.000
_cell.length_c   1.000
_cell.angle_alpha   90.00
_cell.angle_beta   90.00
_cell.angle_gamma   90.00
#
_symmetry.space_group_name_H-M   'P 1'
#
loop_
_entity.id
_entity.type
_entity.pdbx_description
1 polymer ?
#
loop_
_entity_poly.entity_id
_entity_poly.type
_entity_poly.pdbx_seq_one_letter_code
_entity_poly.pdbx_strand_id
1 'polypeptide(L)' 'MPTLPPTDDVRREYMEAYRAWMAQLEALHRVLLEGERLDPPRLKGLLNREARAKERYEQARRRLLGLSSASGDD' A
#
# COMPACT_ATOMS: atom_id res chain seq x y z
N MET A 1 -9.15 13.29 19.27
CA MET A 1 -8.08 12.73 20.12
C MET A 1 -6.75 13.15 19.51
N PRO A 2 -5.87 13.89 20.21
CA PRO A 2 -4.55 14.16 19.69
C PRO A 2 -3.74 12.87 19.88
N THR A 3 -3.64 12.05 18.84
CA THR A 3 -2.63 11.00 18.80
C THR A 3 -1.27 11.69 18.81
N LEU A 4 -0.36 11.23 19.68
CA LEU A 4 1.03 11.66 19.65
C LEU A 4 1.55 11.61 18.20
N PRO A 5 2.36 12.57 17.76
CA PRO A 5 2.89 12.54 16.40
C PRO A 5 3.62 11.21 16.17
N PRO A 6 3.46 10.59 14.99
CA PRO A 6 4.08 9.31 14.71
C PRO A 6 5.59 9.44 14.79
N THR A 7 6.24 8.38 15.30
CA THR A 7 7.70 8.29 15.34
C THR A 7 8.29 8.35 13.93
N ASP A 8 9.56 8.73 13.82
CA ASP A 8 10.24 8.81 12.52
C ASP A 8 10.29 7.45 11.81
N ASP A 9 10.38 6.36 12.56
CA ASP A 9 10.33 5.00 12.00
C ASP A 9 8.95 4.67 11.41
N VAL A 10 7.86 5.00 12.12
CA VAL A 10 6.49 4.78 11.62
C VAL A 10 6.21 5.67 10.40
N ARG A 11 6.73 6.91 10.40
CA ARG A 11 6.64 7.81 9.24
C ARG A 11 7.40 7.24 8.04
N ARG A 12 8.63 6.73 8.26
CA ARG A 12 9.45 6.13 7.22
C ARG A 12 8.76 4.91 6.62
N GLU A 13 8.30 3.99 7.45
CA GLU A 13 7.58 2.78 7.02
C GLU A 13 6.33 3.12 6.19
N TYR A 14 5.53 4.08 6.66
CA TYR A 14 4.37 4.57 5.90
C TYR A 14 4.77 5.10 4.52
N MET A 15 5.81 5.95 4.46
CA MET A 15 6.25 6.56 3.21
C MET A 15 6.81 5.53 2.23
N GLU A 16 7.55 4.53 2.71
CA GLU A 16 8.07 3.43 1.90
C GLU A 16 6.94 2.57 1.34
N ALA A 17 5.98 2.18 2.19
CA ALA A 17 4.84 1.38 1.76
C ALA A 17 3.95 2.13 0.76
N TYR A 18 3.73 3.44 0.99
CA TYR A 18 3.00 4.31 0.06
C TYR A 18 3.69 4.38 -1.30
N ARG A 19 4.99 4.67 -1.34
CA ARG A 19 5.76 4.75 -2.60
C ARG A 19 5.74 3.43 -3.36
N ALA A 20 5.90 2.30 -2.64
CA ALA A 20 5.86 0.98 -3.25
C ALA A 20 4.49 0.67 -3.88
N TRP A 21 3.39 1.03 -3.20
CA TRP A 21 2.05 0.87 -3.74
C TRP A 21 1.81 1.76 -4.96
N MET A 22 2.16 3.05 -4.87
CA MET A 22 2.02 3.98 -6.00
C MET A 22 2.76 3.49 -7.25
N ALA A 23 3.97 2.94 -7.10
CA ALA A 23 4.73 2.39 -8.24
C ALA A 23 4.03 1.18 -8.89
N GLN A 24 3.38 0.32 -8.12
CA GLN A 24 2.59 -0.79 -8.69
C GLN A 24 1.31 -0.28 -9.36
N LEU A 25 0.66 0.72 -8.77
CA LEU A 25 -0.55 1.33 -9.31
C LEU A 25 -0.28 2.05 -10.64
N GLU A 26 0.84 2.77 -10.73
CA GLU A 26 1.29 3.41 -11.98
C GLU A 26 1.55 2.37 -13.07
N ALA A 27 2.25 1.28 -12.75
CA ALA A 27 2.46 0.18 -13.70
C ALA A 27 1.13 -0.44 -14.17
N LEU A 28 0.14 -0.57 -13.28
CA LEU A 28 -1.20 -1.04 -13.63
C LEU A 28 -1.94 -0.03 -14.52
N HIS A 29 -1.81 1.26 -14.26
CA HIS A 29 -2.42 2.33 -15.08
C HIS A 29 -1.90 2.31 -16.51
N ARG A 30 -0.60 2.10 -16.73
CA ARG A 30 -0.06 2.01 -18.10
C ARG A 30 -0.72 0.89 -18.91
N VAL A 31 -0.98 -0.25 -18.28
CA VAL A 31 -1.67 -1.38 -18.92
C VAL A 31 -3.17 -1.08 -19.14
N LEU A 32 -3.85 -0.54 -18.13
CA LEU A 32 -5.30 -0.35 -18.17
C LEU A 32 -5.75 0.87 -19.00
N LEU A 33 -4.97 1.96 -18.98
CA LEU A 33 -5.38 3.26 -19.50
C LEU A 33 -4.54 3.71 -20.70
N GLU A 34 -3.26 3.34 -20.75
CA GLU A 34 -2.33 3.77 -21.81
C GLU A 34 -2.13 2.72 -22.90
N GLY A 35 -2.74 1.54 -22.75
CA GLY A 35 -2.72 0.48 -23.76
C GLY A 35 -1.42 -0.34 -23.81
N GLU A 36 -0.59 -0.29 -22.76
CA GLU A 36 0.59 -1.15 -22.64
C GLU A 36 0.17 -2.62 -22.69
N ARG A 37 0.71 -3.38 -23.66
CA ARG A 37 0.35 -4.80 -23.83
C ARG A 37 1.11 -5.68 -22.85
N LEU A 38 0.37 -6.45 -22.06
CA LEU A 38 0.90 -7.41 -21.12
C LEU A 38 0.16 -8.75 -21.29
N ASP A 39 0.90 -9.87 -21.33
CA ASP A 39 0.27 -11.18 -21.43
C ASP A 39 -0.57 -11.50 -20.16
N PRO A 40 -1.62 -12.35 -20.27
CA PRO A 40 -2.53 -12.60 -19.15
C PRO A 40 -1.85 -13.09 -17.86
N PRO A 41 -0.86 -14.03 -17.89
CA PRO A 41 -0.09 -14.40 -16.71
C PRO A 41 0.64 -13.22 -16.05
N ARG A 42 1.30 -12.36 -16.84
CA ARG A 42 1.97 -11.16 -16.32
C ARG A 42 1.00 -10.13 -15.76
N LEU A 43 -0.18 -9.96 -16.39
CA LEU A 43 -1.24 -9.09 -15.88
C LEU A 43 -1.76 -9.56 -14.52
N LYS A 44 -2.04 -10.86 -14.38
CA LYS A 44 -2.39 -11.45 -13.08
C LYS A 44 -1.28 -11.21 -12.05
N GLY A 45 -0.02 -11.37 -12.44
CA GLY A 45 1.13 -11.08 -11.58
C GLY A 45 1.18 -9.62 -11.13
N LEU A 46 0.91 -8.68 -12.03
CA LEU A 46 0.87 -7.24 -11.74
C LEU A 46 -0.24 -6.89 -10.75
N LEU A 47 -1.46 -7.38 -10.98
CA LEU A 47 -2.60 -7.21 -10.08
C LEU A 47 -2.30 -7.74 -8.67
N ASN A 48 -1.70 -8.94 -8.58
CA ASN A 48 -1.33 -9.52 -7.29
C ASN A 48 -0.26 -8.71 -6.55
N ARG A 49 0.71 -8.11 -7.28
CA ARG A 49 1.73 -7.26 -6.67
C ARG A 49 1.15 -5.95 -6.18
N GLU A 50 0.26 -5.33 -6.95
CA GLU A 50 -0.47 -4.12 -6.55
C GLU A 50 -1.27 -4.38 -5.27
N ALA A 51 -2.09 -5.43 -5.24
CA ALA A 51 -2.90 -5.78 -4.08
C ALA A 51 -2.05 -6.00 -2.81
N ARG A 52 -0.95 -6.76 -2.92
CA ARG A 52 -0.02 -6.98 -1.80
C ARG A 52 0.70 -5.71 -1.35
N ALA A 53 0.99 -4.79 -2.26
CA ALA A 53 1.59 -3.51 -1.91
C ALA A 53 0.58 -2.61 -1.19
N LYS A 54 -0.67 -2.59 -1.65
CA LYS A 54 -1.79 -1.91 -1.01
C LYS A 54 -2.02 -2.41 0.41
N GLU A 55 -2.08 -3.72 0.62
CA GLU A 55 -2.24 -4.31 1.96
C GLU A 55 -1.15 -3.87 2.93
N ARG A 56 0.12 -3.85 2.48
CA ARG A 56 1.25 -3.35 3.28
C ARG A 56 1.12 -1.86 3.59
N TYR A 57 0.73 -1.05 2.61
CA TYR A 57 0.43 0.36 2.83
C TYR A 57 -0.70 0.57 3.84
N GLU A 58 -1.79 -0.20 3.76
CA GLU A 58 -2.91 -0.10 4.69
C GLU A 58 -2.52 -0.51 6.11
N GLN A 59 -1.67 -1.53 6.27
CA GLN A 59 -1.09 -1.88 7.57
C GLN A 59 -0.24 -0.74 8.13
N ALA A 60 0.67 -0.18 7.32
CA ALA A 60 1.49 0.96 7.73
C ALA A 60 0.64 2.21 8.05
N ARG A 61 -0.46 2.44 7.30
CA ARG A 61 -1.42 3.52 7.57
C ARG A 61 -2.16 3.30 8.88
N ARG A 62 -2.60 2.08 9.19
CA ARG A 62 -3.19 1.75 10.50
C ARG A 62 -2.20 2.00 11.63
N ARG A 63 -0.93 1.60 11.47
CA ARG A 63 0.14 1.89 12.45
C ARG A 63 0.36 3.39 12.64
N LEU A 64 0.45 4.15 11.53
CA LEU A 64 0.57 5.62 11.55
C LEU A 64 -0.57 6.28 12.32
N LEU A 65 -1.80 5.76 12.17
CA LEU A 65 -2.99 6.25 12.85
C LEU A 65 -3.14 5.74 14.29
N GLY A 66 -2.23 4.90 14.79
CA GLY A 66 -2.34 4.27 16.11
C GLY A 66 -3.44 3.20 16.20
N LEU A 67 -3.94 2.70 15.07
CA LEU A 67 -5.01 1.69 14.99
C LEU A 67 -4.46 0.24 15.06
N SER A 68 -3.17 0.06 15.34
CA SER A 68 -2.52 -1.26 15.33
C SER A 68 -2.70 -2.05 16.64
N SER A 69 -3.35 -1.49 17.66
CA SER A 69 -3.59 -2.15 18.96
C SER A 69 -4.90 -1.69 19.61
N ALA A 70 -6.05 -1.99 19.01
CA ALA A 70 -7.37 -1.92 19.66
C ALA A 70 -8.50 -2.53 18.79
N SER A 71 -8.41 -3.81 18.44
CA SER A 71 -9.59 -4.55 17.95
C SER A 71 -9.44 -6.02 18.32
N GLY A 72 -9.38 -6.23 19.63
CA GLY A 72 -9.44 -7.49 20.35
C GLY A 72 -9.96 -7.25 21.78
N ASP A 73 -10.91 -6.33 21.93
CA ASP A 73 -11.71 -6.11 23.13
C ASP A 73 -13.09 -5.59 22.66
N ASP A 74 -13.93 -6.52 22.22
CA ASP A 74 -15.29 -6.82 22.72
C ASP A 74 -15.82 -8.06 21.96
#